data_AF-A0A6P6WDT1-F1
#
_entry.id   AF-A0A6P6WDT1-F1
#
_cell.length_a   1.000
_cell.length_b   1.000
_cell.length_c   1.000
_cell.angle_alpha   90.00
_cell.angle_beta   90.00
_cell.angle_gamma   90.00
#
_symmetry.space_group_name_H-M   'P 1'
#
loop_
_entity.id
_entity.type
_entity.pdbx_description
1 polymer ?
#
loop_
_entity_poly.entity_id
_entity_poly.type
_entity_poly.pdbx_seq_one_letter_code
_entity_poly.pdbx_strand_id
1 'polypeptide(L)'
;MSLALPWLQMPPPSLTLQTRPTKLDTKSRHSFSCFCSAAVSEAGSQPSSAIQFSSNSSTYRPAVILPGLGNNTNDYEKLALILNGYGVPTVVVKVSRIDWLRNAAGLLDPNYWRGTLRPRPVLDWYFKKLDEAVSEANELAQGGALSFIGHSAGGWLARVYMQEIGFSNISLLLTLGTPHLPPPKGVPGVIDQTRGLLYYVEKNCPKAVYTPELKYVCIAGRYIEGARFFGSNDDSSGMAVSIDHTNSEIAVVNTSKPPAATWRARFVGQGYKQVCGQADTWGDGVVPELSAHLEGALNISLEGVYHSPVGSDDESRPWYGSPGVVKRWIHYLLH
;
A
#
# COMPACT_ATOMS: atom_id res chain seq x y z
N MET A 1 -13.92 7.15 14.99
CA MET A 1 -13.08 6.04 15.48
C MET A 1 -11.69 6.17 14.86
N SER A 2 -10.63 5.99 15.66
CA SER A 2 -9.25 6.14 15.19
C SER A 2 -8.76 4.87 14.48
N LEU A 3 -8.10 5.02 13.32
CA LEU A 3 -7.43 3.93 12.61
C LEU A 3 -5.92 3.83 12.93
N ALA A 4 -5.44 4.59 13.92
CA ALA A 4 -4.12 4.34 14.49
C ALA A 4 -4.13 3.00 15.24
N LEU A 5 -3.49 1.98 14.66
CA LEU A 5 -3.39 0.62 15.21
C LEU A 5 -2.77 0.68 16.64
N PRO A 6 -3.52 0.33 17.71
CA PRO A 6 -3.08 0.55 19.09
C PRO A 6 -1.77 -0.15 19.47
N TRP A 7 -1.42 -1.22 18.77
CA TRP A 7 -0.29 -2.10 19.07
C TRP A 7 1.08 -1.58 18.58
N LEU A 8 1.13 -0.49 17.79
CA LEU A 8 2.40 0.12 17.34
C LEU A 8 3.02 1.12 18.34
N GLN A 9 2.30 1.50 19.40
CA GLN A 9 2.68 2.58 20.32
C GLN A 9 3.21 2.11 21.70
N MET A 10 3.34 0.80 21.96
CA MET A 10 3.80 0.34 23.27
C MET A 10 5.30 0.62 23.50
N PRO A 11 5.70 1.20 24.65
CA PRO A 11 7.11 1.38 25.01
C PRO A 11 7.77 0.03 25.37
N PRO A 12 9.11 -0.07 25.24
CA PRO A 12 9.82 -1.33 25.48
C PRO A 12 9.83 -1.72 26.97
N PRO A 13 9.61 -3.01 27.30
CA PRO A 13 9.84 -3.52 28.66
C PRO A 13 11.33 -3.71 28.95
N SER A 14 11.75 -3.38 30.17
CA SER A 14 13.11 -3.61 30.67
C SER A 14 13.38 -5.11 30.83
N LEU A 15 14.29 -5.69 30.05
CA LEU A 15 14.67 -7.10 30.15
C LEU A 15 16.19 -7.28 30.32
N THR A 16 16.55 -7.82 31.48
CA THR A 16 17.91 -8.29 31.83
C THR A 16 18.25 -9.57 31.06
N LEU A 17 19.48 -9.65 30.53
CA LEU A 17 19.95 -10.84 29.80
C LEU A 17 20.19 -12.03 30.75
N GLN A 18 19.75 -13.21 30.33
CA GLN A 18 20.44 -14.48 30.62
C GLN A 18 20.59 -15.29 29.33
N THR A 19 21.72 -15.98 29.22
CA THR A 19 22.27 -16.52 27.96
C THR A 19 21.96 -18.00 27.74
N ARG A 20 21.82 -18.39 26.46
CA ARG A 20 21.75 -19.79 26.00
C ARG A 20 23.06 -20.56 26.27
N PRO A 21 23.01 -21.89 26.10
CA PRO A 21 23.91 -22.49 25.10
C PRO A 21 23.21 -23.39 24.06
N THR A 22 23.92 -23.62 22.96
CA THR A 22 23.53 -24.33 21.73
C THR A 22 24.12 -25.75 21.65
N LYS A 23 23.58 -26.61 20.78
CA LYS A 23 24.33 -27.74 20.18
C LYS A 23 24.06 -27.90 18.68
N LEU A 24 25.09 -28.35 17.96
CA LEU A 24 25.09 -28.77 16.56
C LEU A 24 24.93 -30.29 16.46
N ASP A 25 24.46 -30.79 15.31
CA ASP A 25 24.99 -31.94 14.54
C ASP A 25 24.12 -32.15 13.28
N THR A 26 24.44 -32.94 12.24
CA THR A 26 25.58 -33.09 11.30
C THR A 26 25.09 -34.05 10.18
N LYS A 27 25.41 -33.75 8.90
CA LYS A 27 25.55 -34.64 7.71
C LYS A 27 24.67 -35.90 7.49
N SER A 28 24.12 -36.04 6.28
CA SER A 28 24.48 -37.16 5.36
C SER A 28 24.15 -36.85 3.88
N ARG A 29 24.61 -37.68 2.93
CA ARG A 29 24.50 -37.55 1.45
C ARG A 29 23.78 -38.76 0.83
N HIS A 30 23.15 -38.62 -0.35
CA HIS A 30 23.17 -39.54 -1.53
C HIS A 30 22.19 -39.01 -2.64
N SER A 31 22.09 -39.53 -3.89
CA SER A 31 23.13 -39.90 -4.89
C SER A 31 22.52 -40.46 -6.21
N PHE A 32 22.09 -39.60 -7.16
CA PHE A 32 21.62 -39.98 -8.52
C PHE A 32 20.31 -40.83 -8.54
N SER A 33 19.56 -41.01 -9.64
CA SER A 33 19.83 -40.84 -11.09
C SER A 33 18.58 -40.42 -11.92
N CYS A 34 18.78 -40.21 -13.22
CA CYS A 34 17.79 -39.81 -14.24
C CYS A 34 17.25 -41.03 -15.03
N PHE A 35 16.03 -40.95 -15.59
CA PHE A 35 15.71 -41.60 -16.89
C PHE A 35 14.56 -40.88 -17.63
N CYS A 36 14.53 -41.01 -18.97
CA CYS A 36 13.74 -40.18 -19.89
C CYS A 36 12.43 -40.82 -20.40
N SER A 37 11.53 -39.93 -20.84
CA SER A 37 10.58 -39.96 -21.97
C SER A 37 10.11 -41.29 -22.60
N ALA A 38 8.79 -41.37 -22.83
CA ALA A 38 8.20 -41.93 -24.05
C ALA A 38 6.91 -41.17 -24.43
N ALA A 39 6.66 -40.98 -25.72
CA ALA A 39 5.45 -40.35 -26.26
C ALA A 39 4.56 -41.39 -26.95
N VAL A 40 3.25 -41.12 -27.07
CA VAL A 40 2.32 -41.90 -27.92
C VAL A 40 1.35 -40.93 -28.62
N SER A 41 0.97 -41.25 -29.85
CA SER A 41 0.49 -40.31 -30.86
C SER A 41 -1.04 -40.10 -30.94
N GLU A 42 -1.39 -39.15 -31.80
CA GLU A 42 -2.70 -38.66 -32.21
C GLU A 42 -3.76 -39.71 -32.60
N ALA A 43 -5.03 -39.34 -32.43
CA ALA A 43 -6.13 -39.79 -33.28
C ALA A 43 -6.98 -38.56 -33.67
N GLY A 44 -7.06 -38.24 -34.96
CA GLY A 44 -7.74 -37.06 -35.46
C GLY A 44 -9.26 -37.22 -35.59
N SER A 45 -10.01 -36.12 -35.45
CA SER A 45 -11.42 -36.03 -35.85
C SER A 45 -11.74 -34.63 -36.41
N GLN A 46 -12.73 -34.56 -37.29
CA GLN A 46 -12.96 -33.44 -38.22
C GLN A 46 -13.56 -32.19 -37.53
N PRO A 47 -13.27 -30.97 -38.04
CA PRO A 47 -13.84 -29.74 -37.48
C PRO A 47 -15.28 -29.51 -37.96
N SER A 48 -16.25 -29.67 -37.06
CA SER A 48 -17.58 -29.08 -37.25
C SER A 48 -17.46 -27.56 -37.18
N SER A 49 -17.88 -26.87 -38.25
CA SER A 49 -17.88 -25.42 -38.37
C SER A 49 -18.92 -24.75 -37.46
N ALA A 50 -18.62 -24.67 -36.17
CA ALA A 50 -19.29 -23.72 -35.29
C ALA A 50 -18.96 -22.28 -35.76
N ILE A 51 -19.98 -21.44 -35.91
CA ILE A 51 -19.79 -20.00 -36.14
C ILE A 51 -19.17 -19.45 -34.85
N GLN A 52 -17.84 -19.32 -34.88
CA GLN A 52 -17.09 -18.75 -33.79
C GLN A 52 -17.42 -17.26 -33.75
N PHE A 53 -18.33 -16.88 -32.87
CA PHE A 53 -18.46 -15.48 -32.46
C PHE A 53 -17.14 -15.08 -31.81
N SER A 54 -16.23 -14.55 -32.62
CA SER A 54 -15.03 -13.87 -32.16
C SER A 54 -15.46 -12.58 -31.46
N SER A 55 -15.87 -12.73 -30.20
CA SER A 55 -15.80 -11.64 -29.26
C SER A 55 -14.32 -11.28 -29.15
N ASN A 56 -13.87 -10.33 -29.98
CA ASN A 56 -12.64 -9.58 -29.78
C ASN A 56 -12.83 -8.66 -28.56
N SER A 57 -13.10 -9.27 -27.41
CA SER A 57 -12.81 -8.72 -26.11
C SER A 57 -11.29 -8.71 -26.01
N SER A 58 -10.67 -7.64 -26.51
CA SER A 58 -9.29 -7.33 -26.14
C SER A 58 -9.29 -7.01 -24.65
N THR A 59 -9.18 -8.05 -23.81
CA THR A 59 -9.12 -7.90 -22.36
C THR A 59 -7.90 -7.04 -22.05
N TYR A 60 -8.11 -5.95 -21.33
CA TYR A 60 -6.99 -5.12 -20.90
C TYR A 60 -6.07 -5.92 -19.98
N ARG A 61 -4.82 -5.48 -19.88
CA ARG A 61 -3.78 -6.06 -19.05
C ARG A 61 -4.30 -6.33 -17.62
N PRO A 62 -4.38 -7.59 -17.15
CA PRO A 62 -4.96 -7.89 -15.84
C PRO A 62 -4.27 -7.14 -14.70
N ALA A 63 -5.06 -6.75 -13.71
CA ALA A 63 -4.61 -5.99 -12.55
C ALA A 63 -4.59 -6.83 -11.28
N VAL A 64 -3.46 -6.83 -10.57
CA VAL A 64 -3.36 -7.36 -9.21
C VAL A 64 -3.46 -6.20 -8.23
N ILE A 65 -4.50 -6.16 -7.39
CA ILE A 65 -4.65 -5.20 -6.30
C ILE A 65 -3.90 -5.73 -5.08
N LEU A 66 -2.95 -4.94 -4.56
CA LEU A 66 -2.17 -5.20 -3.37
C LEU A 66 -2.69 -4.33 -2.20
N PRO A 67 -3.37 -4.92 -1.20
CA PRO A 67 -3.92 -4.23 -0.05
C PRO A 67 -2.91 -3.53 0.87
N GLY A 68 -3.39 -2.48 1.54
CA GLY A 68 -2.68 -1.77 2.59
C GLY A 68 -2.66 -2.49 3.95
N LEU A 69 -1.73 -2.08 4.81
CA LEU A 69 -1.61 -2.58 6.18
C LEU A 69 -2.93 -2.37 6.95
N GLY A 70 -3.51 -3.46 7.46
CA GLY A 70 -4.75 -3.43 8.24
C GLY A 70 -6.04 -3.52 7.42
N ASN A 71 -5.96 -3.59 6.08
CA ASN A 71 -7.08 -3.90 5.21
C ASN A 71 -7.23 -5.42 4.98
N ASN A 72 -8.39 -5.88 4.51
CA ASN A 72 -8.61 -7.23 3.97
C ASN A 72 -8.96 -7.21 2.48
N THR A 73 -9.04 -8.38 1.84
CA THR A 73 -9.49 -8.55 0.45
C THR A 73 -10.80 -7.81 0.16
N ASN A 74 -11.80 -7.97 1.04
CA ASN A 74 -13.15 -7.48 0.85
C ASN A 74 -13.24 -5.95 0.79
N ASP A 75 -12.32 -5.23 1.46
CA ASP A 75 -12.23 -3.77 1.39
C ASP A 75 -12.01 -3.26 -0.05
N TYR A 76 -11.57 -4.11 -0.99
CA TYR A 76 -11.30 -3.77 -2.40
C TYR A 76 -12.27 -4.41 -3.40
N GLU A 77 -13.26 -5.20 -2.97
CA GLU A 77 -14.23 -5.84 -3.87
C GLU A 77 -14.95 -4.82 -4.76
N LYS A 78 -15.35 -3.67 -4.19
CA LYS A 78 -15.98 -2.59 -4.95
C LYS A 78 -15.05 -2.02 -6.03
N LEU A 79 -13.76 -1.86 -5.73
CA LEU A 79 -12.77 -1.42 -6.71
C LEU A 79 -12.59 -2.47 -7.82
N ALA A 80 -12.45 -3.74 -7.46
CA ALA A 80 -12.34 -4.83 -8.43
C ALA A 80 -13.57 -4.90 -9.36
N LEU A 81 -14.79 -4.74 -8.83
CA LEU A 81 -16.00 -4.69 -9.65
C LEU A 81 -16.01 -3.50 -10.61
N ILE A 82 -15.57 -2.32 -10.17
CA ILE A 82 -15.45 -1.13 -11.03
C ILE A 82 -14.43 -1.39 -12.16
N LEU A 83 -13.25 -1.94 -11.84
CA LEU A 83 -12.21 -2.24 -12.84
C LEU A 83 -12.64 -3.29 -13.87
N ASN A 84 -13.31 -4.36 -13.43
CA ASN A 84 -13.92 -5.34 -14.34
C ASN A 84 -14.99 -4.69 -15.23
N GLY A 85 -15.74 -3.70 -14.72
CA GLY A 85 -16.68 -2.88 -15.49
C GLY A 85 -16.03 -2.01 -16.59
N TYR A 86 -14.73 -1.71 -16.47
CA TYR A 86 -13.91 -1.10 -17.53
C TYR A 86 -13.20 -2.12 -18.42
N GLY A 87 -13.47 -3.43 -18.26
CA GLY A 87 -12.83 -4.49 -19.03
C GLY A 87 -11.40 -4.84 -18.57
N VAL A 88 -11.01 -4.46 -17.35
CA VAL A 88 -9.72 -4.82 -16.73
C VAL A 88 -9.94 -6.03 -15.80
N PRO A 89 -9.53 -7.26 -16.20
CA PRO A 89 -9.62 -8.44 -15.32
C PRO A 89 -8.81 -8.17 -14.05
N THR A 90 -9.40 -8.39 -12.88
CA THR A 90 -8.79 -7.96 -11.61
C THR A 90 -8.76 -9.07 -10.57
N VAL A 91 -7.58 -9.30 -9.99
CA VAL A 91 -7.34 -10.20 -8.85
C VAL A 91 -6.96 -9.35 -7.63
N VAL A 92 -7.49 -9.67 -6.44
CA VAL A 92 -7.11 -9.02 -5.17
C VAL A 92 -6.30 -10.00 -4.34
N VAL A 93 -5.14 -9.57 -3.81
CA VAL A 93 -4.32 -10.42 -2.91
C VAL A 93 -5.13 -10.81 -1.68
N LYS A 94 -5.22 -12.13 -1.43
CA LYS A 94 -6.13 -12.73 -0.45
C LYS A 94 -5.62 -12.57 1.00
N VAL A 95 -5.73 -11.37 1.57
CA VAL A 95 -5.31 -11.04 2.95
C VAL A 95 -6.48 -10.82 3.90
N SER A 96 -6.31 -11.20 5.16
CA SER A 96 -7.23 -10.90 6.26
C SER A 96 -6.65 -9.86 7.23
N ARG A 97 -7.51 -9.20 8.01
CA ARG A 97 -7.10 -8.30 9.11
C ARG A 97 -6.23 -9.00 10.16
N ILE A 98 -6.46 -10.29 10.38
CA ILE A 98 -5.68 -11.14 11.29
C ILE A 98 -4.29 -11.45 10.71
N ASP A 99 -4.13 -11.50 9.39
CA ASP A 99 -2.83 -11.77 8.77
C ASP A 99 -1.80 -10.69 9.12
N TRP A 100 -2.23 -9.41 9.18
CA TRP A 100 -1.40 -8.29 9.60
C TRP A 100 -0.95 -8.36 11.07
N LEU A 101 -1.65 -9.11 11.94
CA LEU A 101 -1.19 -9.35 13.31
C LEU A 101 0.10 -10.20 13.35
N ARG A 102 0.45 -10.91 12.27
CA ARG A 102 1.76 -11.59 12.17
C ARG A 102 2.93 -10.60 12.17
N ASN A 103 2.70 -9.34 11.81
CA ASN A 103 3.72 -8.29 11.97
C ASN A 103 4.06 -8.01 13.45
N ALA A 104 3.16 -8.36 14.39
CA ALA A 104 3.45 -8.30 15.83
C ALA A 104 4.45 -9.37 16.29
N ALA A 105 4.67 -10.45 15.51
CA ALA A 105 5.79 -11.37 15.75
C ALA A 105 7.15 -10.65 15.60
N GLY A 106 7.18 -9.53 14.86
CA GLY A 106 8.33 -8.62 14.81
C GLY A 106 8.72 -8.05 16.18
N LEU A 107 7.81 -7.94 17.16
CA LEU A 107 8.15 -7.50 18.52
C LEU A 107 9.15 -8.42 19.23
N LEU A 108 9.27 -9.68 18.77
CA LEU A 108 10.26 -10.64 19.27
C LEU A 108 11.60 -10.57 18.53
N ASP A 109 11.69 -9.82 17.42
CA ASP A 109 12.93 -9.61 16.67
C ASP A 109 13.67 -8.37 17.22
N PRO A 110 14.93 -8.51 17.70
CA PRO A 110 15.75 -7.36 18.09
C PRO A 110 15.94 -6.31 16.98
N ASN A 111 15.78 -6.66 15.69
CA ASN A 111 15.82 -5.72 14.58
C ASN A 111 14.60 -4.78 14.55
N TYR A 112 13.44 -5.19 15.08
CA TYR A 112 12.26 -4.33 15.19
C TYR A 112 12.55 -3.13 16.10
N TRP A 113 13.12 -3.42 17.27
CA TRP A 113 13.51 -2.42 18.27
C TRP A 113 14.68 -1.53 17.81
N ARG A 114 15.58 -2.07 16.97
CA ARG A 114 16.64 -1.29 16.33
C ARG A 114 16.18 -0.46 15.13
N GLY A 115 14.96 -0.66 14.61
CA GLY A 115 14.52 -0.04 13.35
C GLY A 115 15.31 -0.53 12.14
N THR A 116 15.71 -1.80 12.13
CA THR A 116 16.52 -2.44 11.08
C THR A 116 15.88 -3.70 10.52
N LEU A 117 14.54 -3.78 10.48
CA LEU A 117 13.83 -4.90 9.86
C LEU A 117 14.21 -5.04 8.38
N ARG A 118 14.16 -6.28 7.90
CA ARG A 118 14.22 -6.63 6.48
C ARG A 118 12.89 -7.25 6.07
N PRO A 119 12.51 -7.17 4.78
CA PRO A 119 11.26 -7.77 4.33
C PRO A 119 11.16 -9.25 4.63
N ARG A 120 12.23 -10.02 4.43
CA ARG A 120 12.30 -11.42 4.83
C ARG A 120 12.95 -11.60 6.21
N PRO A 121 12.42 -12.46 7.09
CA PRO A 121 11.22 -13.30 6.88
C PRO A 121 9.89 -12.62 7.25
N VAL A 122 9.92 -11.37 7.72
CA VAL A 122 8.77 -10.65 8.32
C VAL A 122 7.50 -10.64 7.43
N LEU A 123 7.69 -10.56 6.12
CA LEU A 123 6.65 -10.37 5.11
C LEU A 123 6.51 -11.57 4.16
N ASP A 124 7.20 -12.69 4.40
CA ASP A 124 7.10 -13.91 3.56
C ASP A 124 5.64 -14.40 3.45
N TRP A 125 4.84 -14.21 4.51
CA TRP A 125 3.41 -14.54 4.51
C TRP A 125 2.59 -13.71 3.50
N TYR A 126 3.00 -12.45 3.26
CA TYR A 126 2.36 -11.57 2.30
C TYR A 126 2.83 -11.90 0.88
N PHE A 127 4.13 -12.11 0.69
CA PHE A 127 4.68 -12.47 -0.61
C PHE A 127 4.12 -13.80 -1.13
N LYS A 128 3.95 -14.82 -0.27
CA LYS A 128 3.27 -16.06 -0.66
C LYS A 128 1.84 -15.81 -1.21
N LYS A 129 1.06 -14.96 -0.55
CA LYS A 129 -0.30 -14.62 -1.00
C LYS A 129 -0.30 -13.78 -2.28
N LEU A 130 0.75 -13.00 -2.49
CA LEU A 130 0.97 -12.26 -3.74
C LEU A 130 1.38 -13.20 -4.87
N ASP A 131 2.23 -14.21 -4.63
CA ASP A 131 2.54 -15.26 -5.62
C ASP A 131 1.27 -16.01 -6.07
N GLU A 132 0.39 -16.36 -5.14
CA GLU A 132 -0.92 -16.97 -5.44
C GLU A 132 -1.79 -16.05 -6.33
N ALA A 133 -1.84 -14.75 -6.05
CA ALA A 133 -2.61 -13.77 -6.82
C ALA A 133 -1.98 -13.44 -8.19
N VAL A 134 -0.65 -13.42 -8.28
CA VAL A 134 0.10 -13.25 -9.54
C VAL A 134 -0.11 -14.47 -10.44
N SER A 135 -0.14 -15.68 -9.87
CA SER A 135 -0.44 -16.91 -10.62
C SER A 135 -1.84 -16.87 -11.22
N GLU A 136 -2.85 -16.51 -10.45
CA GLU A 136 -4.24 -16.32 -10.91
C GLU A 136 -4.34 -15.23 -12.01
N ALA A 137 -3.61 -14.11 -11.86
CA ALA A 137 -3.58 -13.06 -12.87
C ALA A 137 -2.82 -13.46 -14.15
N ASN A 138 -1.82 -14.33 -14.06
CA ASN A 138 -1.09 -14.86 -15.23
C ASN A 138 -1.98 -15.78 -16.09
N GLU A 139 -2.87 -16.57 -15.46
CA GLU A 139 -3.87 -17.37 -16.17
C GLU A 139 -4.83 -16.46 -16.97
N LEU A 140 -5.26 -15.34 -16.38
CA LEU A 140 -6.06 -14.32 -17.06
C LEU A 140 -5.28 -13.59 -18.18
N ALA A 141 -3.97 -13.41 -18.02
CA ALA A 141 -3.12 -12.67 -18.97
C ALA A 141 -2.73 -13.49 -20.20
N GLN A 142 -2.82 -14.83 -20.15
CA GLN A 142 -2.49 -15.75 -21.26
C GLN A 142 -1.09 -15.51 -21.87
N GLY A 143 -0.10 -15.23 -21.02
CA GLY A 143 1.27 -14.91 -21.43
C GLY A 143 1.53 -13.41 -21.68
N GLY A 144 0.51 -12.56 -21.55
CA GLY A 144 0.63 -11.11 -21.55
C GLY A 144 1.26 -10.54 -20.27
N ALA A 145 1.38 -9.21 -20.25
CA ALA A 145 1.85 -8.47 -19.09
C ALA A 145 0.78 -8.37 -17.97
N LEU A 146 1.17 -7.84 -16.81
CA LEU A 146 0.33 -7.53 -15.65
C LEU A 146 0.48 -6.06 -15.20
N SER A 147 -0.59 -5.52 -14.61
CA SER A 147 -0.59 -4.28 -13.85
C SER A 147 -0.60 -4.61 -12.35
N PHE A 148 0.19 -3.93 -11.53
CA PHE A 148 0.04 -3.89 -10.09
C PHE A 148 -0.66 -2.59 -9.66
N ILE A 149 -1.61 -2.70 -8.73
CA ILE A 149 -2.29 -1.58 -8.07
C ILE A 149 -1.98 -1.67 -6.57
N GLY A 150 -0.95 -0.96 -6.13
CA GLY A 150 -0.53 -0.95 -4.74
C GLY A 150 -1.22 0.15 -3.93
N HIS A 151 -2.06 -0.23 -2.97
CA HIS A 151 -2.66 0.74 -2.04
C HIS A 151 -1.86 0.84 -0.75
N SER A 152 -1.54 2.07 -0.31
CA SER A 152 -0.84 2.30 0.96
C SER A 152 0.43 1.43 1.04
N ALA A 153 0.58 0.58 2.05
CA ALA A 153 1.71 -0.35 2.17
C ALA A 153 1.89 -1.30 0.96
N GLY A 154 0.81 -1.67 0.28
CA GLY A 154 0.82 -2.55 -0.89
C GLY A 154 1.73 -2.06 -2.03
N GLY A 155 1.90 -0.74 -2.20
CA GLY A 155 2.75 -0.19 -3.26
C GLY A 155 4.25 -0.29 -3.00
N TRP A 156 4.72 -0.19 -1.75
CA TRP A 156 6.13 -0.47 -1.45
C TRP A 156 6.37 -1.97 -1.31
N LEU A 157 5.36 -2.75 -0.90
CA LEU A 157 5.39 -4.22 -0.96
C LEU A 157 5.55 -4.73 -2.40
N ALA A 158 4.86 -4.13 -3.38
CA ALA A 158 5.09 -4.38 -4.80
C ALA A 158 6.56 -4.16 -5.20
N ARG A 159 7.16 -3.03 -4.80
CA ARG A 159 8.57 -2.72 -5.12
C ARG A 159 9.54 -3.77 -4.55
N VAL A 160 9.28 -4.27 -3.34
CA VAL A 160 10.07 -5.37 -2.76
C VAL A 160 9.85 -6.67 -3.52
N TYR A 161 8.60 -7.03 -3.81
CA TYR A 161 8.26 -8.25 -4.55
C TYR A 161 8.96 -8.29 -5.91
N MET A 162 8.86 -7.20 -6.68
CA MET A 162 9.56 -7.05 -7.96
C MET A 162 11.07 -7.22 -7.79
N GLN A 163 11.68 -6.59 -6.78
CA GLN A 163 13.13 -6.67 -6.54
C GLN A 163 13.63 -8.04 -6.04
N GLU A 164 12.90 -8.72 -5.16
CA GLU A 164 13.36 -9.95 -4.50
C GLU A 164 12.92 -11.25 -5.18
N ILE A 165 11.81 -11.23 -5.94
CA ILE A 165 11.21 -12.44 -6.56
C ILE A 165 11.29 -12.36 -8.08
N GLY A 166 11.01 -11.19 -8.66
CA GLY A 166 11.07 -10.95 -10.09
C GLY A 166 9.78 -10.30 -10.62
N PHE A 167 9.87 -9.75 -11.84
CA PHE A 167 8.80 -8.92 -12.43
C PHE A 167 8.77 -8.95 -13.96
N SER A 168 9.28 -10.01 -14.59
CA SER A 168 9.53 -10.05 -16.05
C SER A 168 8.31 -9.78 -16.93
N ASN A 169 7.09 -9.95 -16.42
CA ASN A 169 5.85 -9.61 -17.11
C ASN A 169 5.03 -8.49 -16.42
N ILE A 170 5.54 -7.78 -15.43
CA ILE A 170 4.85 -6.61 -14.85
C ILE A 170 5.27 -5.36 -15.63
N SER A 171 4.34 -4.72 -16.33
CA SER A 171 4.62 -3.52 -17.14
C SER A 171 4.10 -2.22 -16.53
N LEU A 172 3.34 -2.29 -15.44
CA LEU A 172 2.83 -1.12 -14.72
C LEU A 172 2.77 -1.40 -13.22
N LEU A 173 3.34 -0.49 -12.42
CA LEU A 173 3.03 -0.33 -10.99
C LEU A 173 2.32 1.01 -10.78
N LEU A 174 1.00 0.94 -10.62
CA LEU A 174 0.17 2.05 -10.19
C LEU A 174 0.05 2.02 -8.66
N THR A 175 0.24 3.15 -7.98
CA THR A 175 0.15 3.24 -6.51
C THR A 175 -0.83 4.30 -6.05
N LEU A 176 -1.54 3.99 -4.96
CA LEU A 176 -2.64 4.75 -4.40
C LEU A 176 -2.30 5.11 -2.94
N GLY A 177 -1.83 6.34 -2.71
CA GLY A 177 -1.45 6.81 -1.38
C GLY A 177 -0.33 5.99 -0.71
N THR A 178 0.63 5.48 -1.48
CA THR A 178 1.72 4.64 -0.96
C THR A 178 2.85 5.49 -0.39
N PRO A 179 3.24 5.35 0.89
CA PRO A 179 4.43 6.01 1.40
C PRO A 179 5.68 5.32 0.83
N HIS A 180 6.36 5.96 -0.14
CA HIS A 180 7.52 5.41 -0.84
C HIS A 180 8.86 5.73 -0.19
N LEU A 181 8.91 6.79 0.62
CA LEU A 181 10.12 7.32 1.25
C LEU A 181 10.11 7.03 2.77
N PRO A 182 11.24 6.66 3.38
CA PRO A 182 11.33 6.53 4.83
C PRO A 182 11.25 7.90 5.54
N PRO A 183 10.74 7.95 6.78
CA PRO A 183 10.74 9.18 7.55
C PRO A 183 12.18 9.61 7.90
N PRO A 184 12.53 10.91 7.79
CA PRO A 184 13.90 11.39 7.97
C PRO A 184 14.47 11.11 9.36
N LYS A 185 15.76 10.74 9.42
CA LYS A 185 16.47 10.45 10.69
C LYS A 185 16.64 11.71 11.53
N GLY A 186 16.59 11.55 12.84
CA GLY A 186 16.92 12.59 13.81
C GLY A 186 15.83 13.64 14.05
N VAL A 187 14.66 13.55 13.41
CA VAL A 187 13.55 14.48 13.67
C VAL A 187 12.93 14.19 15.06
N PRO A 188 12.86 15.19 15.97
CA PRO A 188 12.37 14.96 17.34
C PRO A 188 10.94 14.41 17.39
N GLY A 189 10.76 13.29 18.09
CA GLY A 189 9.47 12.62 18.27
C GLY A 189 8.97 11.84 17.05
N VAL A 190 9.81 11.60 16.03
CA VAL A 190 9.49 10.74 14.89
C VAL A 190 10.03 9.33 15.14
N ILE A 191 9.15 8.34 14.98
CA ILE A 191 9.46 6.91 15.09
C ILE A 191 9.01 6.26 13.79
N ASP A 192 9.95 5.61 13.08
CA ASP A 192 9.65 4.86 11.87
C ASP A 192 8.67 3.71 12.17
N GLN A 193 7.42 3.88 11.74
CA GLN A 193 6.34 2.90 11.90
C GLN A 193 6.61 1.61 11.11
N THR A 194 7.45 1.69 10.07
CA THR A 194 7.88 0.55 9.26
C THR A 194 9.12 -0.15 9.81
N ARG A 195 9.70 0.39 10.90
CA ARG A 195 10.81 -0.19 11.69
C ARG A 195 12.02 -0.60 10.84
N GLY A 196 12.36 0.20 9.83
CA GLY A 196 13.48 -0.01 8.92
C GLY A 196 13.09 -0.51 7.52
N LEU A 197 11.85 -0.93 7.30
CA LEU A 197 11.44 -1.50 6.01
C LEU A 197 11.49 -0.47 4.87
N LEU A 198 11.03 0.77 5.06
CA LEU A 198 11.16 1.79 4.00
C LEU A 198 12.61 2.20 3.72
N TYR A 199 13.49 2.16 4.72
CA TYR A 199 14.94 2.30 4.50
C TYR A 199 15.53 1.12 3.72
N TYR A 200 15.00 -0.09 3.90
CA TYR A 200 15.35 -1.22 3.05
C TYR A 200 14.87 -0.99 1.61
N VAL A 201 13.63 -0.53 1.40
CA VAL A 201 13.08 -0.25 0.05
C VAL A 201 13.91 0.82 -0.66
N GLU A 202 14.16 1.96 -0.01
CA GLU A 202 14.98 3.06 -0.56
C GLU A 202 16.38 2.60 -0.97
N LYS A 203 17.01 1.73 -0.17
CA LYS A 203 18.38 1.25 -0.42
C LYS A 203 18.49 0.15 -1.47
N ASN A 204 17.53 -0.77 -1.55
CA ASN A 204 17.68 -2.02 -2.30
C ASN A 204 16.75 -2.14 -3.51
N CYS A 205 15.59 -1.45 -3.52
CA CYS A 205 14.71 -1.45 -4.68
C CYS A 205 15.18 -0.43 -5.72
N PRO A 206 15.04 -0.70 -7.03
CA PRO A 206 15.33 0.27 -8.08
C PRO A 206 14.56 1.59 -7.90
N LYS A 207 15.12 2.66 -8.50
CA LYS A 207 14.37 3.90 -8.73
C LYS A 207 13.15 3.61 -9.61
N ALA A 208 12.10 4.42 -9.47
CA ALA A 208 10.97 4.33 -10.37
C ALA A 208 11.37 4.74 -11.79
N VAL A 209 10.65 4.21 -12.77
CA VAL A 209 10.85 4.46 -14.19
C VAL A 209 9.51 4.67 -14.89
N TYR A 210 9.53 5.36 -16.02
CA TYR A 210 8.35 5.53 -16.88
C TYR A 210 8.76 5.29 -18.34
N THR A 211 9.03 4.03 -18.68
CA THR A 211 9.43 3.58 -20.02
C THR A 211 8.30 2.79 -20.69
N PRO A 212 8.42 2.40 -21.98
CA PRO A 212 7.45 1.52 -22.62
C PRO A 212 7.32 0.15 -21.94
N GLU A 213 8.42 -0.38 -21.39
CA GLU A 213 8.51 -1.70 -20.78
C GLU A 213 7.97 -1.73 -19.35
N LEU A 214 8.24 -0.68 -18.55
CA LEU A 214 7.79 -0.56 -17.17
C LEU A 214 7.44 0.89 -16.82
N LYS A 215 6.21 1.08 -16.35
CA LYS A 215 5.68 2.38 -15.91
C LYS A 215 5.41 2.38 -14.41
N TYR A 216 5.84 3.43 -13.73
CA TYR A 216 5.42 3.75 -12.37
C TYR A 216 4.44 4.93 -12.42
N VAL A 217 3.24 4.75 -11.88
CA VAL A 217 2.24 5.83 -11.72
C VAL A 217 1.96 5.97 -10.23
N CYS A 218 2.24 7.14 -9.66
CA CYS A 218 2.10 7.39 -8.23
C CYS A 218 1.00 8.42 -8.00
N ILE A 219 -0.10 7.98 -7.40
CA ILE A 219 -1.30 8.81 -7.18
C ILE A 219 -1.38 9.19 -5.70
N ALA A 220 -1.29 10.48 -5.45
CA ALA A 220 -1.39 11.10 -4.13
C ALA A 220 -2.75 11.80 -3.96
N GLY A 221 -3.41 11.58 -2.83
CA GLY A 221 -4.62 12.33 -2.45
C GLY A 221 -4.28 13.61 -1.70
N ARG A 222 -5.02 14.68 -1.99
CA ARG A 222 -4.98 15.96 -1.26
C ARG A 222 -6.35 16.20 -0.62
N TYR A 223 -6.59 15.52 0.49
CA TYR A 223 -7.87 15.57 1.23
C TYR A 223 -7.84 16.52 2.42
N ILE A 224 -6.70 16.63 3.11
CA ILE A 224 -6.54 17.51 4.26
C ILE A 224 -5.09 17.94 4.44
N GLU A 225 -4.89 19.23 4.69
CA GLU A 225 -3.64 19.79 5.18
C GLU A 225 -3.48 19.51 6.67
N GLY A 226 -2.36 18.90 7.05
CA GLY A 226 -2.02 18.68 8.44
C GLY A 226 -1.60 19.98 9.13
N ALA A 227 -1.60 19.97 10.47
CA ALA A 227 -1.13 21.09 11.27
C ALA A 227 -0.24 20.63 12.43
N ARG A 228 0.65 21.52 12.89
CA ARG A 228 1.42 21.31 14.12
C ARG A 228 0.48 21.33 15.34
N PHE A 229 0.72 20.48 16.34
CA PHE A 229 0.25 20.79 17.69
C PHE A 229 0.98 22.04 18.19
N PHE A 230 0.29 22.86 19.00
CA PHE A 230 0.87 24.10 19.53
C PHE A 230 2.19 23.83 20.25
N GLY A 231 3.19 24.66 19.97
CA GLY A 231 4.43 24.66 20.71
C GLY A 231 4.20 25.15 22.14
N SER A 232 4.94 24.59 23.09
CA SER A 232 4.88 24.94 24.51
C SER A 232 5.37 26.38 24.76
N ASN A 233 4.46 27.35 24.65
CA ASN A 233 4.54 28.70 25.25
C ASN A 233 3.27 29.56 25.05
N ASP A 234 2.28 29.15 24.23
CA ASP A 234 0.98 29.86 24.16
C ASP A 234 0.02 29.38 25.26
N ASP A 235 -0.63 30.36 25.92
CA ASP A 235 -1.29 30.30 27.21
C ASP A 235 -2.23 29.12 27.50
N SER A 236 -2.19 28.70 28.78
CA SER A 236 -3.12 27.78 29.40
C SER A 236 -4.57 28.30 29.38
N SER A 237 -5.38 27.80 28.45
CA SER A 237 -6.83 27.95 28.48
C SER A 237 -7.56 26.61 28.28
N GLY A 238 -8.08 26.07 29.39
CA GLY A 238 -9.26 25.19 29.45
C GLY A 238 -9.39 24.02 28.48
N MET A 239 -9.14 22.81 28.97
CA MET A 239 -9.84 21.61 28.50
C MET A 239 -11.35 21.79 28.68
N ALA A 240 -12.07 22.11 27.60
CA ALA A 240 -13.52 22.09 27.54
C ALA A 240 -13.97 21.25 26.33
N VAL A 241 -14.54 20.08 26.61
CA VAL A 241 -15.13 19.22 25.57
C VAL A 241 -16.58 19.63 25.39
N SER A 242 -16.82 20.61 24.52
CA SER A 242 -18.16 20.93 24.05
C SER A 242 -18.57 19.94 22.95
N ILE A 243 -19.43 18.99 23.30
CA ILE A 243 -20.25 18.29 22.31
C ILE A 243 -21.38 19.25 22.00
N ASP A 244 -21.37 19.88 20.83
CA ASP A 244 -22.45 20.77 20.41
C ASP A 244 -23.16 20.24 19.18
N HIS A 245 -24.48 20.33 19.22
CA HIS A 245 -25.39 19.64 18.33
C HIS A 245 -26.54 20.56 17.92
N THR A 246 -26.29 21.65 17.19
CA THR A 246 -27.34 22.36 16.43
C THR A 246 -26.78 23.27 15.34
N ASN A 247 -27.54 23.44 14.26
CA ASN A 247 -27.33 24.48 13.26
C ASN A 247 -27.85 25.83 13.77
N SER A 248 -27.15 26.94 13.53
CA SER A 248 -27.63 28.06 12.67
C SER A 248 -26.67 29.28 12.63
N GLU A 249 -26.37 29.68 11.39
CA GLU A 249 -26.01 30.99 10.81
C GLU A 249 -25.34 32.19 11.55
N ILE A 250 -24.36 32.74 10.80
CA ILE A 250 -23.98 34.17 10.58
C ILE A 250 -23.33 34.98 11.72
N ALA A 251 -22.06 35.34 11.49
CA ALA A 251 -21.51 36.70 11.73
C ALA A 251 -20.30 36.99 10.82
N VAL A 252 -20.22 38.19 10.25
CA VAL A 252 -19.12 38.64 9.37
C VAL A 252 -18.21 39.62 10.11
N VAL A 253 -16.92 39.31 10.24
CA VAL A 253 -15.84 40.32 10.44
C VAL A 253 -14.60 39.86 9.68
N ASN A 254 -14.00 40.77 8.90
CA ASN A 254 -12.84 40.48 8.06
C ASN A 254 -11.56 41.09 8.67
N THR A 255 -10.78 40.29 9.38
CA THR A 255 -9.38 40.59 9.73
C THR A 255 -8.56 39.32 9.49
N SER A 256 -7.62 39.39 8.53
CA SER A 256 -6.97 38.24 7.91
C SER A 256 -5.91 37.56 8.81
N LYS A 257 -6.38 36.86 9.85
CA LYS A 257 -5.64 35.74 10.47
C LYS A 257 -6.22 34.46 9.87
N PRO A 258 -5.41 33.53 9.31
CA PRO A 258 -5.95 32.29 8.79
C PRO A 258 -6.72 31.53 9.90
N PRO A 259 -7.84 30.87 9.57
CA PRO A 259 -8.67 30.20 10.57
C PRO A 259 -7.83 29.21 11.38
N ALA A 260 -7.98 29.23 12.70
CA ALA A 260 -7.18 28.39 13.59
C ALA A 260 -7.33 26.92 13.20
N ALA A 261 -6.20 26.22 12.99
CA ALA A 261 -6.20 24.85 12.52
C ALA A 261 -7.09 23.94 13.39
N THR A 262 -7.90 23.11 12.74
CA THR A 262 -8.84 22.22 13.44
C THR A 262 -8.11 21.15 14.24
N TRP A 263 -8.73 20.62 15.29
CA TRP A 263 -8.20 19.46 16.02
C TRP A 263 -7.92 18.25 15.11
N ARG A 264 -8.75 18.08 14.07
CA ARG A 264 -8.56 17.06 13.03
C ARG A 264 -7.26 17.29 12.25
N ALA A 265 -7.00 18.51 11.79
CA ALA A 265 -5.76 18.86 11.09
C ALA A 265 -4.53 18.66 11.98
N ARG A 266 -4.59 18.99 13.28
CA ARG A 266 -3.48 18.73 14.22
C ARG A 266 -3.18 17.24 14.41
N PHE A 267 -4.22 16.42 14.57
CA PHE A 267 -4.06 14.96 14.69
C PHE A 267 -3.46 14.35 13.43
N VAL A 268 -4.00 14.70 12.25
CA VAL A 268 -3.47 14.24 10.96
C VAL A 268 -2.03 14.72 10.75
N GLY A 269 -1.72 15.97 11.10
CA GLY A 269 -0.37 16.52 11.01
C GLY A 269 0.65 15.75 11.86
N GLN A 270 0.28 15.17 13.01
CA GLN A 270 1.20 14.27 13.71
C GLN A 270 1.39 12.94 12.98
N GLY A 271 0.35 12.39 12.36
CA GLY A 271 0.47 11.23 11.48
C GLY A 271 1.45 11.51 10.33
N TYR A 272 1.26 12.61 9.61
CA TYR A 272 2.17 13.09 8.57
C TYR A 272 3.59 13.27 9.08
N LYS A 273 3.78 13.82 10.28
CA LYS A 273 5.10 13.97 10.91
C LYS A 273 5.79 12.62 11.13
N GLN A 274 5.07 11.56 11.48
CA GLN A 274 5.64 10.21 11.58
C GLN A 274 6.06 9.60 10.23
N VAL A 275 5.51 10.09 9.11
CA VAL A 275 5.80 9.58 7.75
C VAL A 275 6.87 10.40 7.02
N CYS A 276 6.84 11.74 7.13
CA CYS A 276 7.74 12.64 6.39
C CYS A 276 8.57 13.61 7.27
N GLY A 277 8.39 13.59 8.59
CA GLY A 277 9.03 14.55 9.50
C GLY A 277 8.36 15.93 9.56
N GLN A 278 7.37 16.22 8.71
CA GLN A 278 6.65 17.50 8.66
C GLN A 278 5.17 17.29 9.00
N ALA A 279 4.55 18.25 9.70
CA ALA A 279 3.15 18.16 10.12
C ALA A 279 2.21 19.02 9.27
N ASP A 280 2.75 20.13 8.76
CA ASP A 280 2.19 21.16 7.92
C ASP A 280 2.40 20.81 6.44
N THR A 281 1.65 19.81 5.96
CA THR A 281 1.71 19.33 4.58
C THR A 281 0.36 18.78 4.14
N TRP A 282 0.10 18.77 2.84
CA TRP A 282 -1.07 18.13 2.25
C TRP A 282 -0.90 16.61 2.18
N GLY A 283 -2.03 15.91 2.21
CA GLY A 283 -2.08 14.46 2.04
C GLY A 283 -3.51 13.93 2.09
N ASP A 284 -3.64 12.61 2.07
CA ASP A 284 -4.93 11.90 1.96
C ASP A 284 -5.60 11.60 3.32
N GLY A 285 -5.06 12.17 4.40
CA GLY A 285 -5.46 11.92 5.78
C GLY A 285 -4.63 10.87 6.51
N VAL A 286 -3.75 10.14 5.81
CA VAL A 286 -2.78 9.19 6.41
C VAL A 286 -1.37 9.40 5.86
N VAL A 287 -1.23 9.53 4.54
CA VAL A 287 0.05 9.66 3.84
C VAL A 287 0.20 11.08 3.27
N PRO A 288 1.30 11.79 3.59
CA PRO A 288 1.65 13.05 2.95
C PRO A 288 1.83 12.90 1.44
N GLU A 289 1.38 13.87 0.67
CA GLU A 289 1.53 13.91 -0.79
C GLU A 289 3.00 13.71 -1.22
N LEU A 290 3.92 14.40 -0.55
CA LEU A 290 5.36 14.32 -0.84
C LEU A 290 5.93 12.90 -0.64
N SER A 291 5.32 12.10 0.25
CA SER A 291 5.69 10.71 0.50
C SER A 291 4.96 9.74 -0.43
N ALA A 292 3.83 10.15 -1.00
CA ALA A 292 3.08 9.40 -2.00
C ALA A 292 3.68 9.50 -3.42
N HIS A 293 4.47 10.54 -3.67
CA HIS A 293 5.25 10.69 -4.90
C HIS A 293 6.60 9.97 -4.87
N LEU A 294 7.12 9.62 -6.04
CA LEU A 294 8.40 8.93 -6.21
C LEU A 294 9.16 9.48 -7.44
N GLU A 295 10.46 9.77 -7.26
CA GLU A 295 11.35 10.25 -8.32
C GLU A 295 11.44 9.21 -9.46
N GLY A 296 11.21 9.66 -10.71
CA GLY A 296 11.21 8.81 -11.90
C GLY A 296 9.85 8.19 -12.27
N ALA A 297 8.83 8.33 -11.40
CA ALA A 297 7.45 7.97 -11.71
C ALA A 297 6.67 9.12 -12.37
N LEU A 298 5.55 8.78 -13.02
CA LEU A 298 4.50 9.75 -13.30
C LEU A 298 3.72 10.02 -12.00
N ASN A 299 3.90 11.22 -11.44
CA ASN A 299 3.30 11.63 -10.17
C ASN A 299 2.04 12.46 -10.39
N ILE A 300 0.96 12.14 -9.65
CA ILE A 300 -0.39 12.69 -9.88
C ILE A 300 -1.05 13.03 -8.54
N SER A 301 -1.36 14.31 -8.34
CA SER A 301 -2.10 14.80 -7.17
C SER A 301 -3.60 14.89 -7.44
N LEU A 302 -4.43 14.30 -6.58
CA LEU A 302 -5.88 14.32 -6.69
C LEU A 302 -6.51 15.05 -5.49
N GLU A 303 -6.97 16.28 -5.74
CA GLU A 303 -7.77 17.05 -4.78
C GLU A 303 -9.00 16.27 -4.30
N GLY A 304 -9.28 16.37 -3.00
CA GLY A 304 -10.42 15.78 -2.30
C GLY A 304 -10.33 14.28 -2.01
N VAL A 305 -9.25 13.59 -2.39
CA VAL A 305 -9.16 12.12 -2.31
C VAL A 305 -8.59 11.63 -0.99
N TYR A 306 -9.41 10.91 -0.23
CA TYR A 306 -9.08 10.28 1.07
C TYR A 306 -8.33 8.94 0.91
N HIS A 307 -7.58 8.57 1.95
CA HIS A 307 -6.67 7.42 1.93
C HIS A 307 -7.34 6.06 1.65
N SER A 308 -8.42 5.72 2.37
CA SER A 308 -8.83 4.32 2.58
C SER A 308 -10.25 4.04 2.07
N PRO A 309 -10.53 2.83 1.56
CA PRO A 309 -11.92 2.38 1.37
C PRO A 309 -12.70 2.39 2.69
N VAL A 310 -12.02 2.12 3.82
CA VAL A 310 -12.65 2.08 5.14
C VAL A 310 -13.06 3.49 5.57
N GLY A 311 -14.36 3.75 5.53
CA GLY A 311 -14.94 5.05 5.83
C GLY A 311 -15.18 5.93 4.60
N SER A 312 -14.84 5.49 3.38
CA SER A 312 -15.36 6.18 2.19
C SER A 312 -16.88 6.08 2.13
N ASP A 313 -17.53 7.16 1.71
CA ASP A 313 -18.92 7.16 1.22
C ASP A 313 -18.98 7.34 -0.31
N ASP A 314 -17.83 7.49 -0.97
CA ASP A 314 -17.62 7.77 -2.38
C ASP A 314 -18.12 9.13 -2.89
N GLU A 315 -18.69 9.98 -2.02
CA GLU A 315 -19.30 11.26 -2.37
C GLU A 315 -18.68 12.43 -1.57
N SER A 316 -18.88 12.48 -0.25
CA SER A 316 -18.37 13.55 0.63
C SER A 316 -16.94 13.29 1.11
N ARG A 317 -16.54 12.02 1.16
CA ARG A 317 -15.19 11.54 1.44
C ARG A 317 -14.84 10.43 0.45
N PRO A 318 -14.61 10.76 -0.84
CA PRO A 318 -14.21 9.78 -1.83
C PRO A 318 -12.76 9.33 -1.59
N TRP A 319 -12.50 8.04 -1.79
CA TRP A 319 -11.14 7.46 -1.78
C TRP A 319 -10.67 7.16 -3.21
N TYR A 320 -9.42 6.71 -3.34
CA TYR A 320 -8.81 6.39 -4.64
C TYR A 320 -9.66 5.46 -5.54
N GLY A 321 -10.37 4.51 -4.94
CA GLY A 321 -11.23 3.55 -5.64
C GLY A 321 -12.72 3.93 -5.73
N SER A 322 -13.13 5.12 -5.32
CA SER A 322 -14.49 5.62 -5.54
C SER A 322 -14.79 5.77 -7.04
N PRO A 323 -15.99 5.47 -7.56
CA PRO A 323 -16.28 5.50 -9.00
C PRO A 323 -15.91 6.81 -9.71
N GLY A 324 -16.14 7.96 -9.06
CA GLY A 324 -15.77 9.28 -9.59
C GLY A 324 -14.25 9.53 -9.61
N VAL A 325 -13.49 8.90 -8.70
CA VAL A 325 -12.03 9.01 -8.63
C VAL A 325 -11.36 8.05 -9.59
N VAL A 326 -11.85 6.81 -9.73
CA VAL A 326 -11.35 5.82 -10.71
C VAL A 326 -11.36 6.39 -12.13
N LYS A 327 -12.42 7.13 -12.51
CA LYS A 327 -12.49 7.84 -13.81
C LYS A 327 -11.30 8.77 -14.09
N ARG A 328 -10.63 9.29 -13.06
CA ARG A 328 -9.49 10.22 -13.18
C ARG A 328 -8.16 9.51 -13.50
N TRP A 329 -8.07 8.19 -13.33
CA TRP A 329 -6.83 7.43 -13.47
C TRP A 329 -6.94 6.09 -14.21
N ILE A 330 -8.15 5.59 -14.46
CA ILE A 330 -8.40 4.29 -15.12
C ILE A 330 -7.66 4.14 -16.45
N HIS A 331 -7.48 5.23 -17.21
CA HIS A 331 -6.82 5.22 -18.52
C HIS A 331 -5.37 4.72 -18.49
N TYR A 332 -4.69 4.74 -17.34
CA TYR A 332 -3.36 4.12 -17.20
C TYR A 332 -3.40 2.58 -17.23
N LEU A 333 -4.53 1.94 -16.92
CA LEU A 333 -4.72 0.49 -16.99
C LEU A 333 -5.16 0.01 -18.39
N LEU A 334 -5.68 0.92 -19.23
CA LEU A 334 -6.25 0.57 -20.55
C LEU A 334 -5.18 0.54 -21.68
N HIS A 335 -3.92 0.81 -21.34
CA HIS A 335 -2.79 0.98 -22.27
C HIS A 335 -1.48 0.38 -21.73
#